data_AF-A0A841ERH5-F1
#
_entry.id   AF-A0A841ERH5-F1
#
_cell.length_a   1.000
_cell.length_b   1.000
_cell.length_c   1.000
_cell.angle_alpha   90.00
_cell.angle_beta   90.00
_cell.angle_gamma   90.00
#
_symmetry.space_group_name_H-M   'P 1'
#
loop_
_entity.id
_entity.type
_entity.pdbx_description
1 polymer ?
#
loop_
_entity_poly.entity_id
_entity_poly.type
_entity_poly.pdbx_seq_one_letter_code
_entity_poly.pdbx_strand_id
1 'polypeptide(L)'
;MIHPKYQSLLEQQEQLLSRKNEVLSSFYNGVYQRYRYLIITCHHVPMHWRFDLNQTTNPYFMERLGINAALNPGAICCRSN
;
A
#
# COMPACT_ATOMS: atom_id res chain seq x y z
N MET A 1 -4.93 -15.11 18.92
CA MET A 1 -3.56 -14.57 19.15
C MET A 1 -3.07 -14.00 17.83
N ILE A 2 -2.45 -12.81 17.79
CA ILE A 2 -1.94 -12.25 16.53
C ILE A 2 -0.79 -13.12 16.02
N HIS A 3 -0.80 -13.46 14.74
CA HIS A 3 0.22 -14.27 14.11
C HIS A 3 1.58 -13.53 14.08
N PRO A 4 2.71 -14.15 14.46
CA PRO A 4 4.00 -13.48 14.60
C PRO A 4 4.54 -12.83 13.32
N LYS A 5 4.22 -13.39 12.15
CA LYS A 5 4.56 -12.79 10.83
C LYS A 5 3.91 -11.42 10.58
N TYR A 6 2.85 -11.06 11.31
CA TYR A 6 2.18 -9.79 11.09
C TYR A 6 3.12 -8.60 11.30
N GLN A 7 3.97 -8.65 12.34
CA GLN A 7 4.84 -7.53 12.70
C GLN A 7 5.85 -7.19 11.58
N SER A 8 6.53 -8.20 11.03
CA SER A 8 7.52 -7.97 9.97
C SER A 8 6.89 -7.48 8.67
N LEU A 9 5.69 -7.96 8.33
CA LEU A 9 4.97 -7.48 7.16
C LEU A 9 4.37 -6.08 7.36
N LEU A 10 3.96 -5.74 8.57
CA LEU A 10 3.51 -4.40 8.93
C LEU A 10 4.65 -3.39 8.75
N GLU A 11 5.85 -3.71 9.24
CA GLU A 11 7.04 -2.87 9.05
C GLU A 11 7.37 -2.63 7.56
N GLN A 12 7.26 -3.66 6.72
CA GLN A 12 7.42 -3.51 5.27
C GLN A 12 6.32 -2.64 4.64
N GLN A 13 5.08 -2.74 5.13
CA GLN A 13 3.99 -1.88 4.69
C GLN A 13 4.25 -0.42 5.10
N GLU A 14 4.68 -0.15 6.32
CA GLU A 14 5.04 1.21 6.78
C GLU A 14 6.20 1.80 5.97
N GLN A 15 7.20 0.99 5.61
CA GLN A 15 8.28 1.42 4.71
C GLN A 15 7.77 1.78 3.32
N LEU A 16 6.79 1.02 2.78
CA LEU A 16 6.15 1.34 1.50
C LEU A 16 5.35 2.64 1.58
N LEU A 17 4.53 2.80 2.63
CA LEU A 17 3.63 3.95 2.81
C LEU A 17 4.40 5.26 3.09
N SER A 18 5.52 5.18 3.80
CA SER A 18 6.38 6.33 4.11
C SER A 18 7.42 6.64 3.02
N ARG A 19 7.53 5.81 1.98
CA ARG A 19 8.51 5.99 0.91
C ARG A 19 8.31 7.32 0.20
N LYS A 20 9.31 8.20 0.30
CA LYS A 20 9.35 9.45 -0.46
C LYS A 20 9.35 9.17 -1.96
N ASN A 21 8.47 9.87 -2.68
CA ASN A 21 8.41 9.79 -4.13
C ASN A 21 9.29 10.88 -4.77
N GLU A 22 9.88 10.57 -5.91
CA GLU A 22 10.81 11.44 -6.62
C GLU A 22 10.27 11.76 -8.01
N VAL A 23 10.55 12.98 -8.48
CA VAL A 23 10.27 13.36 -9.86
C VAL A 23 11.12 12.49 -10.79
N LEU A 24 10.49 11.93 -11.81
CA LEU A 24 11.15 11.13 -12.83
C LEU A 24 11.89 12.05 -13.80
N SER A 25 13.14 12.37 -13.50
CA SER A 25 13.98 13.32 -14.25
C SER A 25 14.20 12.95 -15.72
N SER A 26 14.04 11.67 -16.09
CA SER A 26 14.13 11.21 -17.48
C SER A 26 12.91 11.58 -18.33
N PHE A 27 11.80 12.02 -17.73
CA PHE A 27 10.60 12.45 -18.45
C PHE A 27 10.51 13.98 -18.51
N TYR A 28 10.39 14.52 -19.72
CA TYR A 28 10.14 15.95 -19.93
C TYR A 28 9.26 16.17 -21.16
N ASN A 29 8.19 16.96 -20.99
CA ASN A 29 7.36 17.45 -22.09
C ASN A 29 6.98 18.93 -21.96
N GLY A 30 7.59 19.65 -21.01
CA GLY A 30 7.33 21.08 -20.75
C GLY A 30 6.01 21.42 -20.05
N VAL A 31 5.15 20.44 -19.74
CA VAL A 31 3.80 20.69 -19.18
C VAL A 31 3.64 20.13 -17.77
N TYR A 32 4.08 18.90 -17.55
CA TYR A 32 3.91 18.23 -16.27
C TYR A 32 5.09 17.33 -15.93
N GLN A 33 5.17 16.97 -14.65
CA GLN A 33 6.15 16.04 -14.13
C GLN A 33 5.51 14.67 -13.91
N ARG A 34 6.26 13.62 -14.22
CA ARG A 34 5.94 12.26 -13.77
C ARG A 34 6.75 11.94 -12.53
N TYR A 35 6.26 10.99 -11.76
CA TYR A 35 6.94 10.51 -10.56
C TYR A 35 7.37 9.06 -10.74
N ARG A 36 8.45 8.69 -10.04
CA ARG A 36 9.08 7.37 -10.16
C ARG A 36 8.18 6.25 -9.66
N TYR A 37 7.44 6.48 -8.58
CA TYR A 37 6.58 5.47 -7.97
C TYR A 37 5.09 5.81 -8.12
N LEU A 38 4.26 4.77 -8.24
CA LEU A 38 2.81 4.90 -8.17
C LEU A 38 2.40 5.37 -6.77
N ILE A 39 1.37 6.23 -6.72
CA ILE A 39 0.85 6.79 -5.46
C ILE A 39 0.08 5.72 -4.68
N ILE A 40 -0.68 4.87 -5.36
CA ILE A 40 -1.47 3.78 -4.76
C ILE A 40 -1.31 2.52 -5.63
N THR A 41 -1.15 1.38 -4.98
CA THR A 41 -1.14 0.03 -5.58
C THR A 41 -1.93 -0.93 -4.68
N CYS A 42 -2.18 -2.16 -5.12
CA CYS A 42 -2.82 -3.18 -4.27
C CYS A 42 -2.09 -3.43 -2.93
N HIS A 43 -0.77 -3.20 -2.88
CA HIS A 43 0.05 -3.35 -1.67
C HIS A 43 -0.13 -2.21 -0.65
N HIS A 44 -0.77 -1.10 -1.04
CA HIS A 44 -1.11 -0.01 -0.12
C HIS A 44 -2.35 -0.32 0.73
N VAL A 45 -3.10 -1.37 0.40
CA VAL A 45 -4.25 -1.80 1.20
C VAL A 45 -3.76 -2.36 2.54
N PRO A 46 -4.35 -1.93 3.69
CA PRO A 46 -3.94 -2.42 5.01
C PRO A 46 -3.95 -3.94 5.11
N MET A 47 -2.93 -4.51 5.76
CA MET A 47 -2.80 -5.97 5.87
C MET A 47 -4.03 -6.65 6.49
N HIS A 48 -4.68 -6.02 7.48
CA HIS A 48 -5.86 -6.59 8.15
C HIS A 48 -7.11 -6.66 7.27
N TRP A 49 -7.11 -6.04 6.07
CA TRP A 49 -8.16 -6.25 5.06
C TRP A 49 -7.92 -7.53 4.25
N ARG A 50 -6.65 -7.92 4.10
CA ARG A 50 -6.17 -8.98 3.22
C ARG A 50 -5.96 -10.30 3.97
N PHE A 51 -5.47 -10.22 5.20
CA PHE A 51 -5.08 -11.35 6.03
C PHE A 51 -6.01 -11.49 7.24
N ASP A 52 -6.37 -12.74 7.55
CA ASP A 52 -6.80 -13.09 8.89
C ASP A 52 -5.57 -13.11 9.81
N LEU A 53 -5.54 -12.20 10.79
CA LEU A 53 -4.40 -12.01 11.68
C LEU A 53 -4.34 -13.02 12.81
N ASN A 54 -5.41 -13.81 13.04
CA ASN A 54 -5.44 -14.74 14.15
C ASN A 54 -4.71 -16.05 13.80
N GLN A 55 -3.65 -16.34 14.56
CA GLN A 55 -2.83 -17.53 14.37
C GLN A 55 -3.62 -18.84 14.45
N THR A 56 -4.69 -18.88 15.25
CA THR A 56 -5.51 -20.10 15.41
C THR A 56 -6.30 -20.43 14.15
N THR A 57 -6.83 -19.42 13.46
CA THR A 57 -7.68 -19.57 12.28
C THR A 57 -6.89 -19.41 10.96
N ASN A 58 -5.68 -18.85 11.04
CA ASN A 58 -4.74 -18.73 9.92
C ASN A 58 -3.31 -19.09 10.32
N PRO A 59 -3.03 -20.39 10.62
CA PRO A 59 -1.72 -20.83 11.11
C PRO A 59 -0.58 -20.65 10.09
N TYR A 60 -0.91 -20.53 8.81
CA TYR A 60 0.07 -20.29 7.74
C TYR A 60 0.21 -18.82 7.35
N PHE A 61 -0.62 -17.95 7.93
CA PHE A 61 -0.70 -16.52 7.60
C PHE A 61 -0.87 -16.26 6.10
N MET A 62 -1.77 -17.03 5.46
CA MET A 62 -2.10 -16.86 4.05
C MET A 62 -3.02 -15.66 3.87
N GLU A 63 -2.88 -14.99 2.74
CA GLU A 63 -3.82 -13.97 2.30
C GLU A 63 -5.19 -14.63 2.06
N ARG A 64 -6.24 -14.06 2.65
CA ARG A 64 -7.63 -14.57 2.57
C ARG A 64 -8.43 -13.82 1.54
N LEU A 65 -8.21 -12.51 1.44
CA LEU A 65 -8.92 -11.60 0.55
C LEU A 65 -7.89 -10.84 -0.29
N GLY A 66 -7.53 -11.46 -1.42
CA GLY A 66 -6.58 -10.90 -2.38
C GLY A 66 -7.08 -9.59 -2.99
N ILE A 67 -6.22 -8.57 -3.03
CA ILE A 67 -6.50 -7.34 -3.77
C ILE A 67 -5.77 -7.37 -5.11
N ASN A 68 -6.54 -7.38 -6.20
CA ASN A 68 -5.96 -7.38 -7.53
C ASN A 68 -5.37 -6.01 -7.91
N ALA A 69 -6.12 -4.92 -7.71
CA ALA A 69 -5.72 -3.60 -8.18
C ALA A 69 -6.40 -2.45 -7.42
N ALA A 70 -5.78 -1.27 -7.49
CA ALA A 70 -6.34 0.02 -7.11
C ALA A 70 -6.16 0.98 -8.29
N LEU A 71 -7.25 1.39 -8.93
CA LEU A 71 -7.24 2.19 -10.15
C LEU A 71 -8.46 3.12 -10.22
N ASN A 72 -8.38 4.12 -11.10
CA ASN A 72 -9.44 5.09 -11.39
C ASN A 72 -10.00 5.84 -10.16
N PRO A 73 -9.16 6.37 -9.24
CA PRO A 73 -9.65 7.10 -8.08
C PRO A 73 -10.23 8.46 -8.50
N GLY A 74 -11.31 8.89 -7.82
CA GLY A 74 -11.68 10.30 -7.78
C GLY A 74 -10.71 11.09 -6.90
N ALA A 75 -10.68 12.42 -7.06
CA ALA A 75 -9.87 13.31 -6.23
C ALA A 75 -10.67 14.56 -5.86
N ILE A 76 -10.66 14.90 -4.56
CA ILE A 76 -11.24 16.12 -4.00
C ILE A 76 -10.33 16.64 -2.90
N CYS A 77 -10.18 17.96 -2.80
CA CYS A 77 -9.47 18.58 -1.69
C CYS A 77 -10.41 18.66 -0.48
N CYS A 78 -10.15 17.84 0.53
CA CYS A 78 -10.81 17.92 1.84
C CYS A 78 -9.85 18.60 2.82
N ARG A 79 -10.33 19.57 3.59
CA ARG A 79 -9.52 20.16 4.68
C ARG A 79 -9.44 19.19 5.84
N SER A 80 -8.24 19.01 6.38
CA SER A 80 -8.05 18.43 7.71
C SER A 80 -8.26 19.53 8.75
N ASN A 81 -9.10 19.28 9.75
CA ASN A 81 -9.27 20.16 10.91
C ASN A 81 -8.00 20.23 11.76
#